data_AF-A0A0C3AEQ6-F1
#
_entry.id   AF-A0A0C3AEQ6-F1
#
_cell.length_a   1.000
_cell.length_b   1.000
_cell.length_c   1.000
_cell.angle_alpha   90.00
_cell.angle_beta   90.00
_cell.angle_gamma   90.00
#
_symmetry.space_group_name_H-M   'P 1'
#
loop_
_entity.id
_entity.type
_entity.pdbx_description
1 polymer ?
#
loop_
_entity_poly.entity_id
_entity_poly.type
_entity_poly.pdbx_seq_one_letter_code
_entity_poly.pdbx_strand_id
1 'polypeptide(L)'
;MEHPLECNICEGKKDIDACITASELVALALTTIIPKVFIFCPDFAWRYDEFIICDASWVDLSNHPEQLHPYFYSDCLIVGWKNTKVPVFKTKQFLLYVVIPALEWKEYKEHILKLEEAVMTMTLNKPTEDFHLASPPHNTLEPVATLTWHEWPSPAASAQDQNLVSFTSSVTEHPLSFDVMARSNPKPTEPLFIKTAGLCTTSTGPEHAPGKCTHQHSNSISSLTSPPRKQPAAIPKSPNREHVIEALICGGSASVDVKKVLKMKLQSIMFYPIPTLPFHEILEKPDKHSFQVNPLLSYPGQLIFDTSVNSLVGAGGFKTAYSAQLVLTPPASLGLGSLPCHDVIMKCPYHTFGNPTNDSSKVCFNHYVFCEEVEKLFQEANVLYWAKLLMQMTYDFIDNTIAAGLALAYMQVAPENKTMSTPSTRMTGAYLLKE
;
A
#
# COMPACT_ATOMS: atom_id res chain seq x y z
N MET A 1 -19.88 17.92 -12.98
CA MET A 1 -20.45 17.12 -11.89
C MET A 1 -19.25 16.46 -11.23
N GLU A 2 -18.72 17.09 -10.19
CA GLU A 2 -17.61 16.53 -9.43
C GLU A 2 -18.13 15.24 -8.79
N HIS A 3 -17.46 14.11 -9.02
CA HIS A 3 -17.78 12.87 -8.33
C HIS A 3 -17.72 13.14 -6.82
N PRO A 4 -18.74 12.76 -6.02
CA PRO A 4 -18.72 12.99 -4.59
C PRO A 4 -17.46 12.36 -4.01
N LEU A 5 -16.58 13.25 -3.53
CA LEU A 5 -15.32 12.92 -2.89
C LEU A 5 -15.52 11.81 -1.85
N GLU A 6 -14.56 10.90 -1.84
CA GLU A 6 -14.37 9.76 -0.94
C GLU A 6 -14.78 10.10 0.51
N CYS A 7 -16.06 9.95 0.82
CA CYS A 7 -16.54 10.12 2.19
C CYS A 7 -16.08 8.91 2.98
N ASN A 8 -15.04 9.08 3.80
CA ASN A 8 -14.63 8.05 4.74
C ASN A 8 -15.77 7.82 5.74
N ILE A 9 -16.45 6.69 5.60
CA ILE A 9 -17.57 6.30 6.47
C ILE A 9 -17.07 5.98 7.89
N CYS A 10 -15.78 5.67 8.07
CA CYS A 10 -15.21 5.35 9.38
C CYS A 10 -15.13 6.58 10.30
N GLU A 11 -15.51 6.41 11.58
CA GLU A 11 -15.41 7.46 12.59
C GLU A 11 -14.97 6.89 13.94
N GLY A 12 -14.09 7.62 14.62
CA GLY A 12 -13.75 7.35 16.00
C GLY A 12 -14.58 8.23 16.93
N LYS A 13 -15.09 7.65 18.02
CA LYS A 13 -15.73 8.40 19.11
C LYS A 13 -14.90 8.31 20.38
N LYS A 14 -14.62 9.46 20.99
CA LYS A 14 -13.83 9.59 22.23
C LYS A 14 -14.77 9.71 23.43
N ASP A 15 -14.17 9.59 24.62
CA ASP A 15 -14.84 9.84 25.91
C ASP A 15 -16.11 9.00 26.12
N ILE A 16 -16.10 7.77 25.61
CA ILE A 16 -17.14 6.78 25.85
C ILE A 16 -16.99 6.25 27.27
N ASP A 17 -18.09 6.22 28.03
CA ASP A 17 -18.12 5.67 29.38
C ASP A 17 -17.69 4.19 29.36
N ALA A 18 -16.79 3.82 30.27
CA ALA A 18 -16.36 2.46 30.48
C ALA A 18 -17.49 1.50 30.86
N CYS A 19 -18.54 2.05 31.48
CA CYS A 19 -19.72 1.33 31.91
C CYS A 19 -20.71 1.06 30.78
N ILE A 20 -20.42 1.49 29.55
CA ILE A 20 -21.31 1.31 28.40
C ILE A 20 -21.59 -0.18 28.14
N THR A 21 -22.86 -0.50 28.01
CA THR A 21 -23.32 -1.85 27.70
C THR A 21 -23.21 -2.16 26.20
N ALA A 22 -23.34 -3.44 25.82
CA ALA A 22 -23.37 -3.85 24.42
C ALA A 22 -24.51 -3.17 23.64
N SER A 23 -25.71 -3.09 24.23
CA SER A 23 -26.88 -2.46 23.59
C SER A 23 -26.71 -0.96 23.38
N GLU A 24 -26.11 -0.26 24.34
CA GLU A 24 -25.79 1.16 24.22
C GLU A 24 -24.68 1.41 23.20
N LEU A 25 -23.68 0.52 23.11
CA LEU A 25 -22.66 0.56 22.06
C LEU A 25 -23.27 0.41 20.66
N VAL A 26 -24.23 -0.51 20.48
CA VAL A 26 -24.96 -0.68 19.22
C VAL A 26 -25.68 0.62 18.85
N ALA A 27 -26.46 1.17 19.79
CA ALA A 27 -27.19 2.41 19.57
C ALA A 27 -26.24 3.59 19.25
N LEU A 28 -25.11 3.67 19.95
CA LEU A 28 -24.08 4.69 19.74
C LEU A 28 -23.44 4.57 18.34
N ALA A 29 -23.08 3.36 17.94
CA ALA A 29 -22.48 3.08 16.63
C ALA A 29 -23.46 3.41 15.50
N LEU A 30 -24.70 2.92 15.58
CA LEU A 30 -25.74 3.19 14.58
C LEU A 30 -26.06 4.68 14.46
N THR A 31 -26.25 5.38 15.60
CA THR A 31 -26.52 6.83 15.61
C THR A 31 -25.38 7.62 14.97
N THR A 32 -24.14 7.13 15.09
CA THR A 32 -22.96 7.77 14.51
C THR A 32 -22.85 7.49 13.01
N ILE A 33 -23.13 6.25 12.58
CA ILE A 33 -22.86 5.82 11.21
C ILE A 33 -24.01 6.10 10.22
N ILE A 34 -25.26 6.02 10.66
CA ILE A 34 -26.45 6.12 9.79
C ILE A 34 -26.45 7.44 8.99
N PRO A 35 -26.23 8.62 9.60
CA PRO A 35 -26.19 9.88 8.84
C PRO A 35 -25.12 9.87 7.74
N LYS A 36 -24.00 9.20 7.95
CA LYS A 36 -22.91 9.10 6.97
C LYS A 36 -23.24 8.16 5.83
N VAL A 37 -23.86 7.02 6.14
CA VAL A 37 -24.34 6.08 5.11
C VAL A 37 -25.41 6.75 4.24
N PHE A 38 -26.30 7.54 4.86
CA PHE A 38 -27.30 8.33 4.14
C PHE A 38 -26.66 9.36 3.20
N ILE A 39 -25.65 10.10 3.66
CA ILE A 39 -24.91 11.06 2.81
C ILE A 39 -24.13 10.34 1.70
N PHE A 40 -23.59 9.16 1.99
CA PHE A 40 -22.77 8.39 1.05
C PHE A 40 -23.57 7.91 -0.17
N CYS A 41 -24.81 7.47 0.02
CA CYS A 41 -25.70 7.10 -1.08
C CYS A 41 -27.16 7.42 -0.72
N PRO A 42 -27.61 8.67 -0.93
CA PRO A 42 -28.94 9.11 -0.51
C PRO A 42 -30.07 8.47 -1.33
N ASP A 43 -29.76 8.01 -2.54
CA ASP A 43 -30.74 7.43 -3.47
C ASP A 43 -31.01 5.93 -3.20
N PHE A 44 -30.19 5.29 -2.36
CA PHE A 44 -30.37 3.89 -1.98
C PHE A 44 -31.13 3.77 -0.65
N ALA A 45 -32.19 2.97 -0.65
CA ALA A 45 -33.04 2.75 0.52
C ALA A 45 -32.43 1.70 1.48
N TRP A 46 -31.46 2.13 2.29
CA TRP A 46 -30.82 1.29 3.30
C TRP A 46 -31.80 0.83 4.40
N ARG A 47 -31.70 -0.44 4.81
CA ARG A 47 -32.41 -1.09 5.92
C ARG A 47 -31.53 -1.10 7.17
N TYR A 48 -31.40 0.07 7.79
CA TYR A 48 -30.53 0.26 8.96
C TYR A 48 -30.89 -0.62 10.17
N ASP A 49 -32.13 -1.08 10.25
CA ASP A 49 -32.61 -2.01 11.28
C ASP A 49 -32.06 -3.43 11.11
N GLU A 50 -31.58 -3.78 9.92
CA GLU A 50 -30.91 -5.06 9.66
C GLU A 50 -29.39 -5.01 9.87
N PHE A 51 -28.82 -3.82 10.15
CA PHE A 51 -27.39 -3.67 10.37
C PHE A 51 -26.98 -4.34 11.68
N ILE A 52 -25.87 -5.08 11.64
CA ILE A 52 -25.32 -5.77 12.81
C ILE A 52 -24.04 -5.06 13.23
N ILE A 53 -23.88 -4.78 14.52
CA ILE A 53 -22.65 -4.20 15.05
C ILE A 53 -21.81 -5.32 15.65
N CYS A 54 -20.59 -5.46 15.15
CA CYS A 54 -19.63 -6.44 15.64
C CYS A 54 -18.41 -5.77 16.26
N ASP A 55 -17.75 -6.43 17.21
CA ASP A 55 -16.44 -5.99 17.70
C ASP A 55 -15.27 -6.55 16.85
N ALA A 56 -14.04 -6.27 17.29
CA ALA A 56 -12.82 -6.77 16.65
C ALA A 56 -12.72 -8.30 16.55
N SER A 57 -13.47 -9.03 17.38
CA SER A 57 -13.54 -10.49 17.42
C SER A 57 -14.75 -11.04 16.65
N TRP A 58 -15.47 -10.19 15.90
CA TRP A 58 -16.70 -10.53 15.16
C TRP A 58 -17.86 -10.99 16.06
N VAL A 59 -17.88 -10.58 17.33
CA VAL A 59 -19.01 -10.85 18.22
C VAL A 59 -20.14 -9.88 17.90
N ASP A 60 -21.31 -10.40 17.57
CA ASP A 60 -22.54 -9.60 17.39
C ASP A 60 -23.00 -9.01 18.72
N LEU A 61 -22.92 -7.69 18.83
CA LEU A 61 -23.26 -6.93 20.03
C LEU A 61 -24.78 -6.84 20.25
N SER A 62 -25.58 -6.92 19.20
CA SER A 62 -27.05 -6.88 19.29
C SER A 62 -27.58 -8.14 19.98
N ASN A 63 -26.92 -9.28 19.77
CA ASN A 63 -27.27 -10.58 20.34
C ASN A 63 -26.39 -11.01 21.52
N HIS A 64 -25.65 -10.08 22.13
CA HIS A 64 -24.77 -10.38 23.25
C HIS A 64 -25.58 -10.87 24.47
N PRO A 65 -25.24 -12.01 25.11
CA PRO A 65 -26.04 -12.58 26.19
C PRO A 65 -26.07 -11.70 27.45
N GLU A 66 -25.04 -10.89 27.67
CA GLU A 66 -24.91 -10.03 28.85
C GLU A 66 -25.23 -8.56 28.51
N GLN A 67 -26.44 -8.28 28.02
CA GLN A 67 -26.82 -6.94 27.55
C GLN A 67 -26.77 -5.85 28.64
N LEU A 68 -26.82 -6.22 29.92
CA LEU A 68 -26.79 -5.28 31.06
C LEU A 68 -25.40 -5.08 31.66
N HIS A 69 -24.39 -5.82 31.19
CA HIS A 69 -23.03 -5.70 31.72
C HIS A 69 -22.21 -4.76 30.85
N PRO A 70 -21.34 -3.93 31.47
CA PRO A 70 -20.38 -3.13 30.74
C PRO A 70 -19.50 -3.97 29.82
N TYR A 71 -19.53 -3.69 28.51
CA TYR A 71 -18.97 -4.60 27.51
C TYR A 71 -17.43 -4.63 27.53
N PHE A 72 -16.79 -3.46 27.53
CA PHE A 72 -15.32 -3.34 27.49
C PHE A 72 -14.68 -3.06 28.85
N TYR A 73 -15.46 -3.07 29.93
CA TYR A 73 -14.98 -2.62 31.25
C TYR A 73 -13.80 -3.45 31.77
N SER A 74 -13.88 -4.78 31.64
CA SER A 74 -12.80 -5.68 32.04
C SER A 74 -11.53 -5.43 31.23
N ASP A 75 -11.66 -5.05 29.95
CA ASP A 75 -10.50 -4.78 29.09
C ASP A 75 -9.81 -3.47 29.46
N CYS A 76 -10.55 -2.49 29.97
CA CYS A 76 -9.99 -1.24 30.46
C CYS A 76 -9.39 -1.35 31.87
N LEU A 77 -9.70 -2.40 32.61
CA LEU A 77 -9.24 -2.61 33.98
C LEU A 77 -7.90 -3.36 33.98
N ILE A 78 -6.81 -2.65 34.27
CA ILE A 78 -5.47 -3.26 34.31
C ILE A 78 -5.08 -3.48 35.77
N VAL A 79 -4.86 -4.75 36.14
CA VAL A 79 -4.26 -5.09 37.43
C VAL A 79 -2.75 -4.85 37.34
N GLY A 80 -2.24 -3.92 38.14
CA GLY A 80 -0.81 -3.58 38.13
C GLY A 80 0.06 -4.79 38.48
N TRP A 81 1.07 -5.08 37.65
CA TRP A 81 2.02 -6.19 37.88
C TRP A 81 2.79 -6.01 39.20
N LYS A 82 3.07 -4.77 39.62
CA LYS A 82 3.89 -4.49 40.81
C LYS A 82 3.03 -4.26 42.06
N ASN A 83 2.74 -5.33 42.80
CA ASN A 83 2.33 -5.40 44.23
C ASN A 83 1.19 -4.47 44.72
N THR A 84 0.54 -3.73 43.85
CA THR A 84 -0.59 -2.88 44.16
C THR A 84 -1.83 -3.63 43.71
N LYS A 85 -2.56 -4.21 44.67
CA LYS A 85 -3.86 -4.87 44.43
C LYS A 85 -4.96 -3.91 43.95
N VAL A 86 -4.60 -2.66 43.65
CA VAL A 86 -5.53 -1.61 43.23
C VAL A 86 -5.63 -1.68 41.71
N PRO A 87 -6.78 -2.07 41.15
CA PRO A 87 -6.98 -2.01 39.71
C PRO A 87 -6.90 -0.56 39.24
N VAL A 88 -6.18 -0.32 38.15
CA VAL A 88 -6.08 1.00 37.53
C VAL A 88 -6.83 0.95 36.20
N PHE A 89 -7.71 1.93 36.01
CA PHE A 89 -8.43 2.09 34.76
C PHE A 89 -7.54 2.74 33.71
N LYS A 90 -7.49 2.17 32.50
CA LYS A 90 -6.72 2.73 31.37
C LYS A 90 -7.63 2.91 30.16
N THR A 91 -7.62 4.11 29.61
CA THR A 91 -8.26 4.41 28.33
C THR A 91 -7.68 3.52 27.23
N LYS A 92 -8.57 2.88 26.47
CA LYS A 92 -8.24 2.04 25.32
C LYS A 92 -9.09 2.44 24.13
N GLN A 93 -8.57 2.14 22.93
CA GLN A 93 -9.33 2.25 21.69
C GLN A 93 -9.82 0.85 21.32
N PHE A 94 -11.08 0.77 20.93
CA PHE A 94 -11.72 -0.44 20.47
C PHE A 94 -12.26 -0.19 19.07
N LEU A 95 -12.21 -1.22 18.22
CA LEU A 95 -12.73 -1.17 16.86
C LEU A 95 -14.08 -1.87 16.83
N LEU A 96 -15.07 -1.22 16.23
CA LEU A 96 -16.37 -1.79 15.92
C LEU A 96 -16.56 -1.83 14.40
N TYR A 97 -17.27 -2.84 13.92
CA TYR A 97 -17.65 -3.02 12.54
C TYR A 97 -19.17 -2.92 12.40
N VAL A 98 -19.61 -2.23 11.36
CA VAL A 98 -21.01 -2.22 10.94
C VAL A 98 -21.13 -3.22 9.80
N VAL A 99 -21.85 -4.30 10.04
CA VAL A 99 -22.04 -5.39 9.08
C VAL A 99 -23.37 -5.18 8.37
N ILE A 100 -23.30 -4.98 7.06
CA ILE A 100 -24.44 -4.86 6.18
C ILE A 100 -24.84 -6.27 5.71
N PRO A 101 -26.12 -6.65 5.80
CA PRO A 101 -26.61 -7.93 5.26
C PRO A 101 -26.18 -8.16 3.82
N ALA A 102 -25.77 -9.38 3.50
CA ALA A 102 -25.27 -9.72 2.17
C ALA A 102 -26.31 -9.48 1.05
N LEU A 103 -27.59 -9.69 1.35
CA LEU A 103 -28.68 -9.44 0.41
C LEU A 103 -28.80 -7.94 0.10
N GLU A 104 -28.79 -7.09 1.12
CA GLU A 104 -28.86 -5.65 0.96
C GLU A 104 -27.63 -5.09 0.23
N TRP A 105 -26.44 -5.59 0.56
CA TRP A 105 -25.21 -5.21 -0.15
C TRP A 105 -25.25 -5.58 -1.63
N LYS A 106 -25.89 -6.71 -1.96
CA LYS A 106 -26.11 -7.11 -3.36
C LYS A 106 -27.07 -6.17 -4.07
N GLU A 107 -28.18 -5.81 -3.43
CA GLU A 107 -29.16 -4.84 -3.96
C GLU A 107 -28.51 -3.47 -4.21
N TYR A 108 -27.64 -3.02 -3.29
CA TYR A 108 -26.85 -1.80 -3.44
C TYR A 108 -25.95 -1.85 -4.69
N LYS A 109 -25.22 -2.95 -4.90
CA LYS A 109 -24.39 -3.11 -6.10
C LYS A 109 -25.21 -3.06 -7.38
N GLU A 110 -26.37 -3.71 -7.41
CA GLU A 110 -27.27 -3.68 -8.56
C GLU A 110 -27.82 -2.27 -8.81
N HIS A 111 -28.09 -1.51 -7.76
CA HIS A 111 -28.52 -0.12 -7.86
C HIS A 111 -27.43 0.78 -8.48
N ILE A 112 -26.18 0.66 -8.03
CA ILE A 112 -25.05 1.40 -8.60
C ILE A 112 -24.84 1.06 -10.07
N LEU A 113 -24.89 -0.22 -10.45
CA LEU A 113 -24.77 -0.65 -11.85
C LEU A 113 -25.86 -0.03 -12.75
N LYS A 114 -27.11 0.05 -12.25
CA LYS A 114 -28.22 0.70 -12.98
C LYS A 114 -28.02 2.21 -13.14
N LEU A 115 -27.48 2.87 -12.11
CA LEU A 115 -27.13 4.29 -12.18
C LEU A 115 -26.06 4.55 -13.24
N GLU A 116 -25.01 3.74 -13.29
CA GLU A 116 -23.96 3.84 -14.30
C GLU A 116 -24.51 3.64 -15.72
N GLU A 117 -25.38 2.64 -15.93
CA GLU A 117 -26.05 2.39 -17.20
C GLU A 117 -26.95 3.58 -17.63
N ALA A 118 -27.70 4.17 -16.69
CA ALA A 118 -28.52 5.36 -16.96
C ALA A 118 -27.67 6.58 -17.36
N VAL A 119 -26.53 6.79 -16.70
CA VAL A 119 -25.60 7.88 -17.04
C VAL A 119 -24.99 7.67 -18.44
N MET A 120 -24.63 6.44 -18.80
CA MET A 120 -24.12 6.14 -20.14
C MET A 120 -25.18 6.35 -21.23
N THR A 121 -26.41 5.90 -21.02
CA THR A 121 -27.51 6.09 -21.99
C THR A 121 -27.90 7.56 -22.17
N MET A 122 -27.86 8.37 -21.10
CA MET A 122 -28.07 9.82 -21.19
C MET A 122 -26.95 10.54 -21.96
N THR A 123 -25.71 10.07 -21.83
CA THR A 123 -24.57 10.69 -22.52
C THR A 123 -24.58 10.40 -24.02
N LEU A 124 -25.00 9.19 -24.41
CA LEU A 124 -25.06 8.77 -25.82
C LEU A 124 -26.21 9.42 -26.59
N ASN A 125 -27.34 9.68 -25.92
CA ASN A 125 -28.54 10.25 -26.54
C ASN A 125 -28.61 11.78 -26.47
N LYS A 126 -27.53 12.46 -26.08
CA LYS A 126 -27.48 13.92 -26.18
C LYS A 126 -27.55 14.26 -27.68
N PRO A 127 -28.67 14.83 -28.18
CA PRO A 127 -28.78 15.15 -29.59
C PRO A 127 -27.62 16.06 -29.92
N THR A 128 -26.88 15.74 -30.97
CA THR A 128 -26.01 16.71 -31.62
C THR A 128 -26.93 17.83 -32.09
N GLU A 129 -27.17 18.82 -31.23
CA GLU A 129 -27.67 20.09 -31.69
C GLU A 129 -26.59 20.58 -32.65
N ASP A 130 -26.89 20.44 -33.94
CA ASP A 130 -26.18 21.10 -35.02
C ASP A 130 -26.12 22.58 -34.66
N PHE A 131 -25.00 22.97 -34.04
CA PHE A 131 -24.59 24.36 -34.01
C PHE A 131 -24.41 24.76 -35.46
N HIS A 132 -25.48 25.29 -36.05
CA HIS A 132 -25.43 26.08 -37.27
C HIS A 132 -24.49 27.26 -37.00
N LEU A 133 -23.21 27.06 -37.29
CA LEU A 133 -22.22 28.10 -37.46
C LEU A 133 -22.66 28.94 -38.65
N ALA A 134 -23.39 30.03 -38.36
CA ALA A 134 -23.53 31.13 -39.29
C ALA A 134 -22.12 31.62 -39.65
N SER A 135 -21.72 31.41 -40.91
CA SER A 135 -20.44 31.86 -41.44
C SER A 135 -20.35 33.39 -41.39
N PRO A 136 -19.26 33.98 -40.89
CA PRO A 136 -18.98 35.39 -41.13
C PRO A 136 -18.46 35.59 -42.57
N PRO A 137 -18.78 36.72 -43.22
CA PRO A 137 -18.37 36.95 -44.60
C PRO A 137 -16.88 37.22 -44.72
N HIS A 138 -16.31 36.65 -45.78
CA HIS A 138 -14.96 36.88 -46.31
C HIS A 138 -14.58 38.37 -46.38
N ASN A 139 -13.34 38.70 -45.96
CA ASN A 139 -12.55 39.80 -46.50
C ASN A 139 -11.03 39.51 -46.40
N THR A 140 -10.48 39.13 -47.54
CA THR A 140 -9.23 39.51 -48.24
C THR A 140 -8.05 40.22 -47.51
N LEU A 141 -6.89 39.52 -47.54
CA LEU A 141 -5.45 39.90 -47.72
C LEU A 141 -4.81 41.13 -47.01
N GLU A 142 -3.74 40.90 -46.24
CA GLU A 142 -2.30 41.19 -46.56
C GLU A 142 -1.37 40.85 -45.34
N PRO A 143 -0.03 40.71 -45.52
CA PRO A 143 0.84 39.92 -44.66
C PRO A 143 1.92 40.70 -43.86
N VAL A 144 2.62 39.94 -43.00
CA VAL A 144 3.93 40.21 -42.36
C VAL A 144 3.97 41.20 -41.18
N ALA A 145 4.16 40.65 -39.96
CA ALA A 145 5.06 41.23 -38.96
C ALA A 145 5.51 40.20 -37.90
N THR A 146 6.83 40.08 -37.83
CA THR A 146 7.73 39.55 -36.80
C THR A 146 7.17 39.52 -35.36
N LEU A 147 7.21 38.33 -34.72
CA LEU A 147 6.97 38.14 -33.29
C LEU A 147 8.24 38.46 -32.49
N THR A 148 8.28 39.64 -31.87
CA THR A 148 9.15 39.95 -30.74
C THR A 148 8.41 39.64 -29.44
N TRP A 149 9.03 38.81 -28.59
CA TRP A 149 8.56 38.56 -27.24
C TRP A 149 8.76 39.82 -26.40
N HIS A 150 7.67 40.45 -25.98
CA HIS A 150 7.70 41.50 -24.95
C HIS A 150 6.80 41.14 -23.76
N GLU A 151 7.34 41.50 -22.61
CA GLU A 151 6.88 41.33 -21.24
C GLU A 151 5.41 41.72 -21.01
N TRP A 152 4.77 40.92 -20.16
CA TRP A 152 3.47 41.23 -19.57
C TRP A 152 3.65 42.26 -18.44
N PRO A 153 2.96 43.41 -18.44
CA PRO A 153 2.93 44.28 -17.28
C PRO A 153 1.81 43.88 -16.32
N SER A 154 2.15 43.78 -15.04
CA SER A 154 1.21 43.70 -13.93
C SER A 154 0.34 44.96 -13.82
N PRO A 155 -0.97 44.86 -13.50
CA PRO A 155 -1.75 46.00 -13.06
C PRO A 155 -1.76 46.12 -11.54
N ALA A 156 -1.52 47.36 -11.09
CA ALA A 156 -1.64 47.80 -9.71
C ALA A 156 -3.12 48.04 -9.30
N ALA A 157 -3.37 47.72 -8.04
CA ALA A 157 -4.36 48.21 -7.08
C ALA A 157 -5.58 49.06 -7.56
N SER A 158 -6.76 48.59 -7.18
CA SER A 158 -7.92 49.42 -6.83
C SER A 158 -8.69 48.75 -5.68
N ALA A 159 -8.83 49.48 -4.59
CA ALA A 159 -9.55 49.09 -3.38
C ALA A 159 -11.06 49.25 -3.55
N GLN A 160 -11.86 48.30 -3.03
CA GLN A 160 -13.16 48.60 -2.42
C GLN A 160 -13.63 47.45 -1.52
N ASP A 161 -13.95 47.82 -0.28
CA ASP A 161 -14.58 47.03 0.79
C ASP A 161 -15.78 46.21 0.33
N GLN A 162 -15.89 44.94 0.75
CA GLN A 162 -17.04 44.42 1.49
C GLN A 162 -16.63 43.21 2.37
N ASN A 163 -17.02 43.27 3.64
CA ASN A 163 -16.88 42.25 4.66
C ASN A 163 -17.58 40.93 4.30
N LEU A 164 -16.85 39.81 4.28
CA LEU A 164 -17.39 38.51 4.65
C LEU A 164 -16.26 37.59 5.16
N VAL A 165 -16.48 37.05 6.35
CA VAL A 165 -15.51 36.27 7.14
C VAL A 165 -15.18 34.96 6.44
N SER A 166 -13.93 34.79 6.00
CA SER A 166 -13.36 33.53 5.53
C SER A 166 -12.11 33.19 6.36
N PHE A 167 -12.11 32.02 6.98
CA PHE A 167 -10.94 31.45 7.64
C PHE A 167 -9.98 30.92 6.57
N THR A 168 -8.87 31.60 6.35
CA THR A 168 -7.73 31.07 5.57
C THR A 168 -6.57 30.78 6.51
N SER A 169 -6.23 29.50 6.68
CA SER A 169 -4.95 29.08 7.23
C SER A 169 -3.90 29.25 6.13
N SER A 170 -3.11 30.32 6.25
CA SER A 170 -1.95 30.60 5.42
C SER A 170 -0.71 30.11 6.18
N VAL A 171 -0.07 29.06 5.68
CA VAL A 171 1.32 28.74 6.02
C VAL A 171 2.13 28.82 4.73
N THR A 172 2.74 29.97 4.50
CA THR A 172 3.82 30.15 3.55
C THR A 172 5.10 29.60 4.17
N GLU A 173 5.63 28.49 3.65
CA GLU A 173 6.99 28.05 3.93
C GLU A 173 7.92 28.54 2.81
N HIS A 174 8.94 29.31 3.21
CA HIS A 174 10.06 29.71 2.37
C HIS A 174 10.95 28.51 2.01
N PRO A 175 11.58 28.50 0.83
CA PRO A 175 12.56 27.47 0.47
C PRO A 175 13.87 27.70 1.24
N LEU A 176 14.23 26.74 2.09
CA LEU A 176 15.56 26.68 2.71
C LEU A 176 16.58 26.16 1.68
N SER A 177 17.34 27.09 1.12
CA SER A 177 18.63 26.82 0.49
C SER A 177 19.63 26.39 1.55
N PHE A 178 20.19 25.18 1.45
CA PHE A 178 21.40 24.79 2.18
C PHE A 178 22.50 24.41 1.19
N ASP A 179 23.50 25.28 1.13
CA ASP A 179 24.80 25.03 0.53
C ASP A 179 25.51 23.87 1.23
N VAL A 180 25.78 22.79 0.48
CA VAL A 180 26.69 21.73 0.90
C VAL A 180 28.12 22.20 0.62
N MET A 181 28.76 22.77 1.63
CA MET A 181 30.21 23.01 1.61
C MET A 181 30.96 21.69 1.71
N ALA A 182 31.49 21.25 0.57
CA ALA A 182 32.52 20.21 0.49
C ALA A 182 33.78 20.67 1.26
N ARG A 183 34.16 19.95 2.31
CA ARG A 183 35.52 20.00 2.87
C ARG A 183 36.25 18.72 2.50
N SER A 184 37.01 18.80 1.42
CA SER A 184 38.17 17.95 1.17
C SER A 184 39.31 18.34 2.12
N ASN A 185 39.98 17.35 2.73
CA ASN A 185 41.42 17.45 2.97
C ASN A 185 42.06 16.06 3.13
N PRO A 186 43.35 15.92 2.83
CA PRO A 186 43.90 14.74 2.19
C PRO A 186 44.55 13.73 3.14
N LYS A 187 44.70 12.53 2.58
CA LYS A 187 45.50 11.37 3.00
C LYS A 187 46.93 11.76 3.48
N PRO A 188 47.53 10.92 4.34
CA PRO A 188 48.85 10.38 3.98
C PRO A 188 48.89 8.85 4.01
N THR A 189 49.80 8.35 3.19
CA THR A 189 49.94 6.98 2.70
C THR A 189 51.06 6.24 3.47
N GLU A 190 50.81 4.94 3.74
CA GLU A 190 51.78 3.82 3.92
C GLU A 190 52.65 3.70 5.20
N PRO A 191 53.22 2.49 5.52
CA PRO A 191 53.40 1.30 4.66
C PRO A 191 52.97 -0.08 5.20
N LEU A 192 52.89 -1.01 4.23
CA LEU A 192 52.90 -2.47 4.35
C LEU A 192 53.93 -3.00 5.36
N PHE A 193 53.53 -3.98 6.17
CA PHE A 193 54.43 -5.05 6.59
C PHE A 193 53.72 -6.41 6.59
N ILE A 194 54.30 -7.32 5.81
CA ILE A 194 54.07 -8.75 5.77
C ILE A 194 54.56 -9.36 7.09
N LYS A 195 53.78 -10.27 7.71
CA LYS A 195 54.36 -11.22 8.67
C LYS A 195 53.81 -12.63 8.54
N THR A 196 54.79 -13.49 8.32
CA THR A 196 54.90 -14.91 8.07
C THR A 196 54.31 -15.85 9.12
N ALA A 197 54.03 -17.07 8.65
CA ALA A 197 53.67 -18.30 9.37
C ALA A 197 54.57 -18.66 10.57
N GLY A 198 53.97 -19.41 11.51
CA GLY A 198 54.64 -20.11 12.60
C GLY A 198 53.93 -21.43 12.91
N LEU A 199 54.72 -22.49 13.07
CA LEU A 199 54.43 -23.92 13.13
C LEU A 199 54.24 -24.42 14.59
N CYS A 200 53.78 -25.68 14.72
CA CYS A 200 53.89 -26.62 15.87
C CYS A 200 52.83 -26.51 16.99
N THR A 201 52.34 -27.56 17.68
CA THR A 201 52.43 -29.04 17.62
C THR A 201 51.38 -29.60 18.60
N THR A 202 50.76 -30.74 18.26
CA THR A 202 50.19 -31.84 19.08
C THR A 202 50.00 -31.70 20.60
N SER A 203 48.83 -32.13 21.13
CA SER A 203 48.69 -33.21 22.16
C SER A 203 47.22 -33.50 22.56
N THR A 204 46.78 -34.76 22.40
CA THR A 204 45.88 -35.61 23.25
C THR A 204 44.69 -34.96 24.02
N GLY A 205 43.41 -35.32 23.81
CA GLY A 205 42.69 -36.53 24.29
C GLY A 205 42.23 -36.37 25.78
N PRO A 206 41.06 -36.85 26.28
CA PRO A 206 40.23 -38.01 25.86
C PRO A 206 38.71 -37.69 25.68
N GLU A 207 37.99 -38.33 24.75
CA GLU A 207 37.18 -39.57 24.91
C GLU A 207 36.25 -39.64 26.15
N HIS A 208 34.94 -39.43 25.90
CA HIS A 208 33.86 -39.98 26.73
C HIS A 208 32.74 -40.56 25.84
N ALA A 209 32.20 -41.68 26.30
CA ALA A 209 31.49 -42.74 25.60
C ALA A 209 30.05 -42.44 25.13
N PRO A 210 29.51 -43.24 24.19
CA PRO A 210 28.11 -43.19 23.76
C PRO A 210 27.19 -44.02 24.68
N GLY A 211 26.10 -43.41 25.13
CA GLY A 211 25.06 -44.05 25.95
C GLY A 211 24.21 -45.04 25.15
N LYS A 212 24.17 -46.28 25.65
CA LYS A 212 23.30 -47.38 25.20
C LYS A 212 21.82 -47.08 25.51
N CYS A 213 20.97 -47.13 24.49
CA CYS A 213 19.52 -47.22 24.67
C CYS A 213 19.11 -48.70 24.58
N THR A 214 18.76 -49.30 25.71
CA THR A 214 18.24 -50.66 25.80
C THR A 214 16.74 -50.68 25.54
N HIS A 215 16.36 -51.42 24.50
CA HIS A 215 15.01 -51.96 24.31
C HIS A 215 14.59 -52.79 25.52
N GLN A 216 13.39 -52.53 26.05
CA GLN A 216 12.62 -53.52 26.80
C GLN A 216 11.34 -53.83 26.05
N HIS A 217 11.10 -55.14 25.93
CA HIS A 217 10.01 -55.79 25.23
C HIS A 217 9.00 -56.30 26.26
N SER A 218 7.71 -56.12 25.95
CA SER A 218 6.53 -56.89 26.39
C SER A 218 6.20 -57.05 27.89
N ASN A 219 4.95 -56.72 28.25
CA ASN A 219 3.94 -57.76 28.51
C ASN A 219 2.51 -57.20 28.49
N SER A 220 1.63 -58.00 27.85
CA SER A 220 0.18 -57.88 27.78
C SER A 220 -0.50 -57.93 29.15
N ILE A 221 -1.65 -57.27 29.29
CA ILE A 221 -2.87 -57.81 29.92
C ILE A 221 -4.07 -57.07 29.32
N SER A 222 -4.93 -57.85 28.69
CA SER A 222 -6.27 -57.49 28.23
C SER A 222 -7.19 -57.24 29.43
N SER A 223 -7.85 -56.10 29.45
CA SER A 223 -8.97 -55.82 30.37
C SER A 223 -10.10 -55.17 29.59
N LEU A 224 -11.19 -55.91 29.47
CA LEU A 224 -12.49 -55.47 28.98
C LEU A 224 -13.01 -54.36 29.90
N THR A 225 -12.94 -53.11 29.47
CA THR A 225 -13.62 -51.99 30.10
C THR A 225 -14.77 -51.52 29.21
N SER A 226 -15.93 -51.45 29.85
CA SER A 226 -17.24 -50.98 29.36
C SER A 226 -17.19 -49.63 28.63
N PRO A 227 -18.14 -49.35 27.71
CA PRO A 227 -18.13 -48.14 26.90
C PRO A 227 -18.20 -46.88 27.79
N PRO A 228 -17.41 -45.83 27.48
CA PRO A 228 -17.38 -44.63 28.29
C PRO A 228 -18.73 -43.91 28.20
N ARG A 229 -19.30 -43.58 29.37
CA ARG A 229 -20.46 -42.67 29.49
C ARG A 229 -20.13 -41.36 28.76
N LYS A 230 -21.02 -40.94 27.85
CA LYS A 230 -21.02 -39.60 27.22
C LYS A 230 -20.93 -38.53 28.31
N GLN A 231 -19.74 -37.97 28.51
CA GLN A 231 -19.60 -36.72 29.23
C GLN A 231 -20.17 -35.59 28.35
N PRO A 232 -20.86 -34.59 28.94
CA PRO A 232 -21.37 -33.45 28.20
C PRO A 232 -20.20 -32.78 27.46
N ALA A 233 -20.37 -32.56 26.15
CA ALA A 233 -19.35 -31.97 25.30
C ALA A 233 -18.92 -30.63 25.90
N ALA A 234 -17.68 -30.57 26.41
CA ALA A 234 -17.08 -29.34 26.86
C ALA A 234 -17.10 -28.36 25.69
N ILE A 235 -17.66 -27.17 25.92
CA ILE A 235 -17.67 -26.08 24.95
C ILE A 235 -16.21 -25.84 24.54
N PRO A 236 -15.84 -26.01 23.27
CA PRO A 236 -14.47 -25.85 22.84
C PRO A 236 -14.06 -24.40 23.10
N LYS A 237 -13.16 -24.20 24.06
CA LYS A 237 -12.52 -22.91 24.31
C LYS A 237 -11.55 -22.66 23.15
N SER A 238 -11.53 -21.42 22.64
CA SER A 238 -10.53 -21.05 21.65
C SER A 238 -9.12 -21.31 22.21
N PRO A 239 -8.20 -21.88 21.41
CA PRO A 239 -6.84 -22.14 21.89
C PRO A 239 -6.16 -20.81 22.20
N ASN A 240 -5.54 -20.71 23.38
CA ASN A 240 -4.71 -19.57 23.72
C ASN A 240 -3.43 -19.58 22.84
N ARG A 241 -2.71 -18.47 22.85
CA ARG A 241 -1.49 -18.29 22.05
C ARG A 241 -0.46 -19.40 22.31
N GLU A 242 -0.36 -19.85 23.55
CA GLU A 242 0.57 -20.90 23.99
C GLU A 242 0.18 -22.26 23.38
N HIS A 243 -1.11 -22.61 23.34
CA HIS A 243 -1.62 -23.83 22.70
C HIS A 243 -1.45 -23.80 21.18
N VAL A 244 -1.54 -22.62 20.54
CA VAL A 244 -1.26 -22.47 19.10
C VAL A 244 0.25 -22.67 18.84
N ILE A 245 1.11 -22.11 19.68
CA ILE A 245 2.57 -22.32 19.60
C ILE A 245 2.89 -23.81 19.77
N GLU A 246 2.33 -24.45 20.78
CA GLU A 246 2.53 -25.87 21.05
C GLU A 246 2.00 -26.75 19.90
N ALA A 247 0.81 -26.46 19.37
CA ALA A 247 0.27 -27.18 18.22
C ALA A 247 1.12 -27.03 16.95
N LEU A 248 1.69 -25.84 16.70
CA LEU A 248 2.62 -25.62 15.59
C LEU A 248 3.93 -26.39 15.77
N ILE A 249 4.43 -26.48 17.00
CA ILE A 249 5.63 -27.27 17.34
C ILE A 249 5.33 -28.78 17.21
N CYS A 250 4.19 -29.24 17.72
CA CYS A 250 3.77 -30.65 17.71
C CYS A 250 3.33 -31.14 16.34
N GLY A 251 2.90 -30.24 15.44
CA GLY A 251 2.46 -30.55 14.07
C GLY A 251 3.57 -31.04 13.12
N GLY A 252 4.82 -31.16 13.58
CA GLY A 252 5.85 -31.97 12.91
C GLY A 252 6.61 -31.28 11.77
N SER A 253 6.41 -29.99 11.50
CA SER A 253 7.32 -29.26 10.61
C SER A 253 8.55 -28.82 11.40
N ALA A 254 9.56 -29.70 11.47
CA ALA A 254 10.75 -29.58 12.31
C ALA A 254 11.66 -28.36 12.02
N SER A 255 11.24 -27.42 11.15
CA SER A 255 12.04 -26.24 10.78
C SER A 255 11.30 -24.90 10.86
N VAL A 256 10.04 -24.87 11.32
CA VAL A 256 9.30 -23.61 11.42
C VAL A 256 9.67 -22.89 12.72
N ASP A 257 10.47 -21.82 12.61
CA ASP A 257 10.74 -20.92 13.72
C ASP A 257 9.45 -20.17 14.08
N VAL A 258 8.71 -20.71 15.05
CA VAL A 258 7.43 -20.15 15.52
C VAL A 258 7.58 -18.70 15.98
N LYS A 259 8.76 -18.28 16.46
CA LYS A 259 9.02 -16.88 16.82
C LYS A 259 9.07 -15.98 15.58
N LYS A 260 9.54 -16.48 14.44
CA LYS A 260 9.46 -15.75 13.16
C LYS A 260 8.02 -15.69 12.66
N VAL A 261 7.28 -16.80 12.70
CA VAL A 261 5.88 -16.84 12.25
C VAL A 261 5.02 -15.84 13.03
N LEU A 262 5.20 -15.73 14.34
CA LEU A 262 4.45 -14.77 15.17
C LEU A 262 4.83 -13.29 14.93
N LYS A 263 5.94 -13.02 14.23
CA LYS A 263 6.40 -11.66 13.91
C LYS A 263 6.07 -11.23 12.49
N MET A 264 5.75 -12.20 11.62
CA MET A 264 5.25 -11.93 10.29
C MET A 264 3.86 -11.31 10.40
N LYS A 265 3.71 -10.14 9.78
CA LYS A 265 2.43 -9.49 9.58
C LYS A 265 1.91 -9.86 8.20
N LEU A 266 0.62 -10.16 8.15
CA LEU A 266 -0.15 -10.30 6.93
C LEU A 266 -1.05 -9.08 6.81
N GLN A 267 -0.89 -8.30 5.76
CA GLN A 267 -1.69 -7.11 5.50
C GLN A 267 -2.40 -7.25 4.16
N SER A 268 -3.73 -7.15 4.16
CA SER A 268 -4.48 -7.06 2.91
C SER A 268 -4.27 -5.69 2.27
N ILE A 269 -4.08 -5.67 0.96
CA ILE A 269 -3.80 -4.44 0.20
C ILE A 269 -4.65 -4.37 -1.06
N MET A 270 -4.81 -3.15 -1.58
CA MET A 270 -5.16 -2.89 -2.97
C MET A 270 -3.91 -2.35 -3.66
N PHE A 271 -3.39 -3.10 -4.63
CA PHE A 271 -2.19 -2.75 -5.37
C PHE A 271 -2.55 -1.95 -6.63
N TYR A 272 -2.00 -0.74 -6.73
CA TYR A 272 -2.18 0.15 -7.87
C TYR A 272 -0.84 0.33 -8.60
N PRO A 273 -0.65 -0.31 -9.77
CA PRO A 273 0.59 -0.14 -10.51
C PRO A 273 0.70 1.29 -11.06
N ILE A 274 1.89 1.88 -10.95
CA ILE A 274 2.19 3.16 -11.62
C ILE A 274 2.28 2.88 -13.14
N PRO A 275 1.39 3.48 -13.96
CA PRO A 275 1.34 3.19 -15.38
C PRO A 275 2.62 3.66 -16.08
N THR A 276 2.95 3.02 -17.20
CA THR A 276 3.95 3.51 -18.15
C THR A 276 3.19 4.20 -19.27
N LEU A 277 3.47 5.48 -19.49
CA LEU A 277 2.88 6.24 -20.60
C LEU A 277 4.00 6.93 -21.38
N PRO A 278 3.81 7.20 -22.68
CA PRO A 278 4.70 8.09 -23.41
C PRO A 278 4.69 9.49 -22.79
N PHE A 279 5.86 10.12 -22.67
CA PHE A 279 5.98 11.43 -22.03
C PHE A 279 5.14 12.52 -22.73
N HIS A 280 5.03 12.46 -24.06
CA HIS A 280 4.22 13.42 -24.83
C HIS A 280 2.72 13.36 -24.46
N GLU A 281 2.19 12.17 -24.13
CA GLU A 281 0.78 12.04 -23.76
C GLU A 281 0.43 12.82 -22.50
N ILE A 282 1.40 13.01 -21.61
CA ILE A 282 1.20 13.74 -20.37
C ILE A 282 1.29 15.24 -20.61
N LEU A 283 2.20 15.69 -21.47
CA LEU A 283 2.25 17.11 -21.83
C LEU A 283 0.99 17.60 -22.55
N GLU A 284 0.34 16.73 -23.31
CA GLU A 284 -0.85 17.07 -24.09
C GLU A 284 -2.17 16.96 -23.31
N LYS A 285 -2.21 16.10 -22.29
CA LYS A 285 -3.46 15.73 -21.59
C LYS A 285 -3.40 16.14 -20.11
N PRO A 286 -4.04 17.25 -19.73
CA PRO A 286 -4.00 17.76 -18.36
C PRO A 286 -4.48 16.77 -17.29
N ASP A 287 -5.42 15.88 -17.65
CA ASP A 287 -5.93 14.82 -16.78
C ASP A 287 -4.86 13.77 -16.42
N LYS A 288 -3.75 13.71 -17.17
CA LYS A 288 -2.64 12.79 -16.95
C LYS A 288 -1.44 13.43 -16.23
N HIS A 289 -1.50 14.70 -15.85
CA HIS A 289 -0.44 15.41 -15.13
C HIS A 289 -0.19 14.86 -13.72
N SER A 290 -1.15 14.12 -13.16
CA SER A 290 -1.01 13.47 -11.87
C SER A 290 -1.34 11.98 -12.01
N PHE A 291 -0.63 11.17 -11.23
CA PHE A 291 -1.01 9.79 -10.98
C PHE A 291 -2.42 9.76 -10.39
N GLN A 292 -3.34 9.16 -11.12
CA GLN A 292 -4.68 8.89 -10.67
C GLN A 292 -4.83 7.41 -10.35
N VAL A 293 -5.42 7.12 -9.19
CA VAL A 293 -5.78 5.76 -8.81
C VAL A 293 -6.98 5.34 -9.65
N ASN A 294 -6.83 4.26 -10.41
CA ASN A 294 -7.91 3.65 -11.17
C ASN A 294 -8.30 2.31 -10.51
N PRO A 295 -9.47 2.22 -9.85
CA PRO A 295 -9.94 0.98 -9.23
C PRO A 295 -10.02 -0.21 -10.20
N LEU A 296 -10.29 0.04 -11.48
CA LEU A 296 -10.40 -0.99 -12.51
C LEU A 296 -9.05 -1.63 -12.87
N LEU A 297 -7.95 -0.94 -12.58
CA LEU A 297 -6.58 -1.42 -12.82
C LEU A 297 -5.91 -1.91 -11.53
N SER A 298 -6.67 -2.01 -10.44
CA SER A 298 -6.17 -2.44 -9.15
C SER A 298 -6.18 -3.95 -8.98
N TYR A 299 -5.25 -4.45 -8.19
CA TYR A 299 -5.16 -5.88 -7.84
C TYR A 299 -5.35 -6.02 -6.34
N PRO A 300 -6.36 -6.75 -5.86
CA PRO A 300 -6.41 -7.11 -4.45
C PRO A 300 -5.27 -8.09 -4.16
N GLY A 301 -4.67 -7.96 -2.99
CA GLY A 301 -3.52 -8.76 -2.63
C GLY A 301 -3.18 -8.74 -1.15
N GLN A 302 -2.04 -9.31 -0.82
CA GLN A 302 -1.51 -9.39 0.52
C GLN A 302 -0.02 -9.02 0.52
N LEU A 303 0.39 -8.24 1.51
CA LEU A 303 1.78 -8.06 1.91
C LEU A 303 2.07 -8.94 3.11
N ILE A 304 3.15 -9.71 3.00
CA ILE A 304 3.69 -10.55 4.06
C ILE A 304 5.05 -9.97 4.42
N PHE A 305 5.21 -9.47 5.65
CA PHE A 305 6.48 -8.84 6.05
C PHE A 305 6.75 -9.02 7.54
N ASP A 306 8.02 -9.08 7.91
CA ASP A 306 8.44 -9.06 9.31
C ASP A 306 8.63 -7.60 9.74
N THR A 307 8.14 -7.23 10.93
CA THR A 307 8.31 -5.89 11.52
C THR A 307 9.47 -5.82 12.51
N SER A 308 10.21 -6.91 12.67
CA SER A 308 11.37 -6.94 13.54
C SER A 308 12.51 -6.05 13.02
N VAL A 309 13.40 -5.65 13.92
CA VAL A 309 14.58 -4.86 13.56
C VAL A 309 15.48 -5.62 12.57
N ASN A 310 15.40 -6.95 12.54
CA ASN A 310 16.22 -7.79 11.67
C ASN A 310 15.73 -7.81 10.21
N SER A 311 14.47 -7.47 9.96
CA SER A 311 13.89 -7.37 8.61
C SER A 311 13.92 -5.94 8.05
N LEU A 312 14.34 -4.96 8.87
CA LEU A 312 14.57 -3.60 8.43
C LEU A 312 15.78 -3.58 7.49
N VAL A 313 15.52 -3.31 6.22
CA VAL A 313 16.57 -3.16 5.19
C VAL A 313 17.29 -1.83 5.35
N GLY A 314 16.57 -0.80 5.79
CA GLY A 314 17.15 0.50 6.13
C GLY A 314 16.11 1.50 6.58
N ALA A 315 16.57 2.59 7.20
CA ALA A 315 15.76 3.75 7.51
C ALA A 315 16.41 4.98 6.87
N GLY A 316 15.68 5.65 5.97
CA GLY A 316 16.05 6.97 5.44
C GLY A 316 15.51 8.07 6.34
N GLY A 317 15.60 9.34 5.92
CA GLY A 317 15.13 10.46 6.74
C GLY A 317 13.63 10.45 7.06
N PHE A 318 12.81 9.91 6.15
CA PHE A 318 11.34 9.99 6.22
C PHE A 318 10.62 8.65 6.13
N LYS A 319 11.35 7.56 5.80
CA LYS A 319 10.76 6.26 5.48
C LYS A 319 11.63 5.12 5.97
N THR A 320 11.02 4.07 6.47
CA THR A 320 11.64 2.77 6.73
C THR A 320 11.42 1.86 5.54
N ALA A 321 12.38 0.99 5.25
CA ALA A 321 12.30 -0.03 4.21
C ALA A 321 12.37 -1.41 4.84
N TYR A 322 11.39 -2.26 4.58
CA TYR A 322 11.32 -3.64 5.05
C TYR A 322 11.36 -4.61 3.88
N SER A 323 12.00 -5.75 4.09
CA SER A 323 11.83 -6.89 3.18
C SER A 323 10.43 -7.46 3.35
N ALA A 324 9.73 -7.67 2.24
CA ALA A 324 8.36 -8.11 2.21
C ALA A 324 8.12 -9.04 1.03
N GLN A 325 6.97 -9.70 1.04
CA GLN A 325 6.49 -10.55 -0.03
C GLN A 325 5.10 -10.08 -0.45
N LEU A 326 4.91 -9.93 -1.76
CA LEU A 326 3.67 -9.51 -2.39
C LEU A 326 2.97 -10.70 -3.03
N VAL A 327 1.70 -10.89 -2.69
CA VAL A 327 0.81 -11.90 -3.28
C VAL A 327 -0.39 -11.18 -3.88
N LEU A 328 -0.57 -11.23 -5.20
CA LEU A 328 -1.73 -10.63 -5.89
C LEU A 328 -2.76 -11.69 -6.29
N THR A 329 -4.04 -11.33 -6.30
CA THR A 329 -5.14 -12.22 -6.69
C THR A 329 -6.10 -11.52 -7.68
N PRO A 330 -6.12 -11.90 -8.96
CA PRO A 330 -5.21 -12.82 -9.62
C PRO A 330 -3.77 -12.24 -9.69
N PRO A 331 -2.74 -13.09 -9.93
CA PRO A 331 -1.40 -12.60 -10.24
C PRO A 331 -1.43 -11.65 -11.43
N ALA A 332 -0.55 -10.64 -11.42
CA ALA A 332 -0.41 -9.75 -12.57
C ALA A 332 0.09 -10.54 -13.80
N SER A 333 -0.34 -10.15 -15.00
CA SER A 333 0.09 -10.86 -16.22
C SER A 333 1.60 -10.74 -16.46
N LEU A 334 2.20 -9.63 -16.07
CA LEU A 334 3.63 -9.32 -16.21
C LEU A 334 4.11 -8.41 -15.06
N GLY A 335 5.42 -8.38 -14.84
CA GLY A 335 6.06 -7.44 -13.91
C GLY A 335 5.84 -7.78 -12.42
N LEU A 336 5.78 -6.73 -11.59
CA LEU A 336 5.65 -6.86 -10.14
C LEU A 336 4.32 -7.54 -9.78
N GLY A 337 4.38 -8.59 -8.95
CA GLY A 337 3.19 -9.37 -8.56
C GLY A 337 2.71 -10.39 -9.59
N SER A 338 3.49 -10.66 -10.65
CA SER A 338 3.23 -11.78 -11.58
C SER A 338 3.60 -13.16 -11.02
N LEU A 339 4.44 -13.19 -9.98
CA LEU A 339 4.78 -14.40 -9.24
C LEU A 339 3.77 -14.62 -8.11
N PRO A 340 3.47 -15.88 -7.73
CA PRO A 340 2.58 -16.18 -6.61
C PRO A 340 3.02 -15.55 -5.29
N CYS A 341 4.32 -15.33 -5.13
CA CYS A 341 4.92 -14.67 -3.99
C CYS A 341 6.16 -13.91 -4.50
N HIS A 342 6.03 -12.60 -4.63
CA HIS A 342 7.06 -11.75 -5.22
C HIS A 342 7.83 -11.04 -4.11
N ASP A 343 9.14 -11.21 -4.02
CA ASP A 343 9.95 -10.48 -3.03
C ASP A 343 9.98 -8.98 -3.38
N VAL A 344 9.63 -8.13 -2.41
CA VAL A 344 9.53 -6.68 -2.59
C VAL A 344 10.13 -5.93 -1.41
N ILE A 345 10.43 -4.65 -1.63
CA ILE A 345 10.81 -3.73 -0.57
C ILE A 345 9.60 -2.85 -0.24
N MET A 346 9.02 -3.05 0.94
CA MET A 346 7.93 -2.22 1.44
C MET A 346 8.52 -0.97 2.11
N LYS A 347 8.16 0.22 1.62
CA LYS A 347 8.55 1.50 2.22
C LYS A 347 7.38 2.08 2.99
N CYS A 348 7.57 2.34 4.28
CA CYS A 348 6.56 2.94 5.14
C CYS A 348 7.03 4.33 5.59
N PRO A 349 6.24 5.39 5.31
CA PRO A 349 6.44 6.70 5.93
C PRO A 349 6.39 6.60 7.46
N TYR A 350 7.23 7.39 8.12
CA TYR A 350 7.21 7.54 9.57
C TYR A 350 7.48 8.99 9.96
N HIS A 351 7.19 9.32 11.21
CA HIS A 351 7.62 10.56 11.84
C HIS A 351 8.40 10.24 13.12
N THR A 352 9.43 11.02 13.41
CA THR A 352 10.17 10.92 14.67
C THR A 352 9.53 11.81 15.71
N PHE A 353 9.00 11.24 16.79
CA PHE A 353 8.73 12.00 18.01
C PHE A 353 9.92 11.83 18.96
N GLY A 354 10.58 12.93 19.29
CA GLY A 354 11.66 12.94 20.27
C GLY A 354 12.70 13.98 19.92
N ASN A 355 13.04 14.81 20.92
CA ASN A 355 14.23 15.62 20.87
C ASN A 355 15.42 14.63 20.83
N PRO A 356 16.40 14.75 19.91
CA PRO A 356 17.54 13.85 19.79
C PRO A 356 18.53 14.02 20.97
N THR A 357 18.04 13.93 22.20
CA THR A 357 18.82 14.04 23.42
C THR A 357 19.54 12.72 23.67
N ASN A 358 20.79 12.66 23.18
CA ASN A 358 21.95 11.82 23.52
C ASN A 358 21.81 10.30 23.75
N ASP A 359 20.64 9.73 23.92
CA ASP A 359 20.47 8.28 24.06
C ASP A 359 20.19 7.69 22.68
N SER A 360 21.27 7.48 21.93
CA SER A 360 21.28 6.92 20.56
C SER A 360 20.74 5.48 20.49
N SER A 361 20.39 4.88 21.62
CA SER A 361 20.10 3.46 21.72
C SER A 361 18.70 3.06 21.25
N LYS A 362 17.77 3.99 21.00
CA LYS A 362 16.40 3.63 20.60
C LYS A 362 15.65 4.67 19.78
N VAL A 363 15.93 4.72 18.48
CA VAL A 363 15.05 5.44 17.53
C VAL A 363 13.71 4.69 17.49
N CYS A 364 12.64 5.36 17.93
CA CYS A 364 11.28 4.84 17.82
C CYS A 364 10.62 5.43 16.57
N PHE A 365 10.31 4.57 15.60
CA PHE A 365 9.59 4.96 14.39
C PHE A 365 8.09 4.95 14.70
N ASN A 366 7.45 6.11 14.70
CA ASN A 366 6.01 6.21 14.77
C ASN A 366 5.46 6.28 13.35
N HIS A 367 4.54 5.37 13.04
CA HIS A 367 3.88 5.36 11.75
C HIS A 367 2.72 6.36 11.74
N TYR A 368 2.48 6.96 10.57
CA TYR A 368 1.31 7.80 10.37
C TYR A 368 0.03 6.98 10.50
N VAL A 369 -1.06 7.63 10.90
CA VAL A 369 -2.39 7.04 10.72
C VAL A 369 -2.72 7.02 9.23
N PHE A 370 -3.57 6.08 8.80
CA PHE A 370 -3.85 5.85 7.38
C PHE A 370 -4.22 7.14 6.62
N CYS A 371 -5.09 7.99 7.19
CA CYS A 371 -5.52 9.24 6.54
C CYS A 371 -4.35 10.20 6.27
N GLU A 372 -3.36 10.27 7.17
CA GLU A 372 -2.17 11.12 7.02
C GLU A 372 -1.09 10.46 6.15
N GLU A 373 -1.08 9.13 6.08
CA GLU A 373 -0.16 8.35 5.27
C GLU A 373 -0.53 8.42 3.79
N VAL A 374 -1.83 8.33 3.47
CA VAL A 374 -2.35 8.31 2.09
C VAL A 374 -1.88 9.51 1.29
N GLU A 375 -1.98 10.73 1.82
CA GLU A 375 -1.53 11.94 1.12
C GLU A 375 -0.03 11.86 0.74
N LYS A 376 0.81 11.38 1.67
CA LYS A 376 2.25 11.23 1.45
C LYS A 376 2.57 10.13 0.44
N LEU A 377 1.77 9.06 0.43
CA LEU A 377 1.88 7.99 -0.56
C LEU A 377 1.51 8.51 -1.96
N PHE A 378 0.47 9.33 -2.09
CA PHE A 378 0.10 9.94 -3.38
C PHE A 378 1.16 10.91 -3.89
N GLN A 379 1.76 11.71 -3.01
CA GLN A 379 2.88 12.59 -3.39
C GLN A 379 4.06 11.77 -3.92
N GLU A 380 4.47 10.70 -3.21
CA GLU A 380 5.53 9.81 -3.68
C GLU A 380 5.17 9.13 -5.00
N ALA A 381 3.95 8.62 -5.13
CA ALA A 381 3.48 7.96 -6.35
C ALA A 381 3.53 8.91 -7.55
N ASN A 382 3.16 10.18 -7.36
CA ASN A 382 3.31 11.23 -8.38
C ASN A 382 4.77 11.45 -8.78
N VAL A 383 5.68 11.58 -7.80
CA VAL A 383 7.11 11.73 -8.09
C VAL A 383 7.65 10.54 -8.88
N LEU A 384 7.32 9.33 -8.45
CA LEU A 384 7.73 8.10 -9.14
C LEU A 384 7.11 7.97 -10.54
N TYR A 385 5.85 8.39 -10.70
CA TYR A 385 5.17 8.46 -11.98
C TYR A 385 5.95 9.37 -12.94
N TRP A 386 6.17 10.63 -12.58
CA TRP A 386 6.97 11.57 -13.39
C TRP A 386 8.39 11.07 -13.69
N ALA A 387 9.08 10.53 -12.67
CA ALA A 387 10.44 9.99 -12.85
C ALA A 387 10.48 8.83 -13.85
N LYS A 388 9.50 7.91 -13.79
CA LYS A 388 9.40 6.76 -14.71
C LYS A 388 9.23 7.22 -16.17
N LEU A 389 8.43 8.26 -16.38
CA LEU A 389 8.12 8.79 -17.71
C LEU A 389 9.31 9.53 -18.32
N LEU A 390 10.00 10.35 -17.51
CA LEU A 390 11.23 11.02 -17.92
C LEU A 390 12.33 10.00 -18.25
N MET A 391 12.43 8.94 -17.46
CA MET A 391 13.36 7.85 -17.72
C MET A 391 13.03 7.15 -19.05
N GLN A 392 11.75 6.83 -19.31
CA GLN A 392 11.32 6.25 -20.58
C GLN A 392 11.68 7.15 -21.77
N MET A 393 11.34 8.44 -21.70
CA MET A 393 11.70 9.41 -22.74
C MET A 393 13.22 9.46 -23.00
N THR A 394 14.02 9.37 -21.94
CA THR A 394 15.49 9.37 -22.05
C THR A 394 15.99 8.15 -22.80
N TYR A 395 15.46 6.96 -22.47
CA TYR A 395 15.81 5.73 -23.20
C TYR A 395 15.34 5.79 -24.65
N ASP A 396 14.11 6.23 -24.92
CA ASP A 396 13.58 6.37 -26.27
C ASP A 396 14.45 7.33 -27.10
N PHE A 397 14.92 8.44 -26.51
CA PHE A 397 15.82 9.38 -27.17
C PHE A 397 17.17 8.75 -27.51
N ILE A 398 17.77 8.01 -26.58
CA ILE A 398 19.04 7.31 -26.77
C ILE A 398 18.91 6.28 -27.90
N ASP A 399 17.87 5.45 -27.86
CA ASP A 399 17.66 4.38 -28.83
C ASP A 399 17.44 4.95 -30.25
N ASN A 400 16.63 6.00 -30.36
CA ASN A 400 16.41 6.70 -31.63
C ASN A 400 17.70 7.34 -32.17
N THR A 401 18.52 7.90 -31.28
CA THR A 401 19.81 8.51 -31.67
C THR A 401 20.79 7.44 -32.18
N ILE A 402 20.88 6.30 -31.50
CA ILE A 402 21.72 5.17 -31.93
C ILE A 402 21.23 4.62 -33.27
N ALA A 403 19.93 4.40 -33.42
CA ALA A 403 19.34 3.90 -34.66
C ALA A 403 19.60 4.84 -35.85
N ALA A 404 19.42 6.15 -35.66
CA ALA A 404 19.72 7.15 -36.68
C ALA A 404 21.21 7.18 -37.05
N GLY A 405 22.10 7.10 -36.06
CA GLY A 405 23.55 7.03 -36.27
C GLY A 405 23.97 5.80 -37.07
N LEU A 406 23.40 4.63 -36.76
CA LEU A 406 23.66 3.38 -37.49
C LEU A 406 23.14 3.44 -38.93
N ALA A 407 21.95 4.03 -39.15
CA ALA A 407 21.40 4.21 -40.49
C ALA A 407 22.30 5.11 -41.36
N LEU A 408 22.81 6.21 -40.80
CA LEU A 408 23.74 7.11 -41.49
C LEU A 408 25.07 6.42 -41.79
N ALA A 409 25.63 5.66 -40.84
CA ALA A 409 26.86 4.90 -41.05
C ALA A 409 26.68 3.85 -42.17
N TYR A 410 25.55 3.16 -42.20
CA TYR A 410 25.23 2.18 -43.24
C TYR A 410 25.13 2.83 -44.63
N MET A 411 24.52 4.02 -44.72
CA MET A 411 24.45 4.78 -45.97
C MET A 411 25.82 5.26 -46.48
N GLN A 412 26.79 5.50 -45.59
CA GLN A 412 28.15 5.91 -45.99
C GLN A 412 29.03 4.73 -46.41
N VAL A 413 28.80 3.53 -45.83
CA VAL A 413 29.60 2.33 -46.11
C VAL A 413 29.03 1.53 -47.28
N ALA A 414 27.79 1.78 -47.72
CA ALA A 414 27.24 1.20 -48.94
C ALA A 414 28.18 1.53 -50.11
N PRO A 415 28.97 0.55 -50.61
CA PRO A 415 29.93 0.82 -51.66
C PRO A 415 29.16 1.31 -52.86
N GLU A 416 29.68 2.35 -53.53
CA GLU A 416 29.35 2.62 -54.92
C GLU A 416 29.63 1.32 -55.68
N ASN A 417 28.62 0.47 -55.81
CA ASN A 417 28.60 -0.61 -56.78
C ASN A 417 28.53 0.09 -58.14
N LYS A 418 29.70 0.56 -58.57
CA LYS A 418 30.03 0.88 -59.94
C LYS A 418 29.68 -0.36 -60.75
N THR A 419 28.55 -0.25 -61.44
CA THR A 419 28.30 -0.84 -62.76
C THR A 419 28.91 -2.22 -62.95
N MET A 420 28.13 -3.27 -62.66
CA MET A 420 28.22 -4.45 -63.51
C MET A 420 26.83 -5.01 -63.80
N SER A 421 26.46 -4.83 -65.06
CA SER A 421 25.60 -5.69 -65.90
C SER A 421 24.46 -6.45 -65.21
N THR A 422 23.25 -6.08 -65.60
CA THR A 422 22.03 -6.92 -65.64
C THR A 422 22.28 -8.43 -65.54
N PRO A 423 21.62 -9.10 -64.59
CA PRO A 423 21.08 -10.42 -64.91
C PRO A 423 19.64 -10.63 -64.42
N SER A 424 18.81 -11.00 -65.39
CA SER A 424 17.85 -12.11 -65.35
C SER A 424 17.37 -12.62 -63.98
N THR A 425 16.10 -12.31 -63.69
CA THR A 425 14.99 -13.21 -63.31
C THR A 425 15.27 -14.43 -62.40
N ARG A 426 14.47 -14.49 -61.31
CA ARG A 426 14.28 -15.53 -60.25
C ARG A 426 15.37 -15.50 -59.16
N MET A 427 15.04 -15.45 -57.87
CA MET A 427 14.06 -16.28 -57.17
C MET A 427 13.61 -15.61 -55.86
N THR A 428 12.36 -15.90 -55.50
CA THR A 428 11.68 -15.56 -54.24
C THR A 428 12.36 -16.21 -53.03
N GLY A 429 12.57 -15.44 -51.96
CA GLY A 429 13.02 -15.93 -50.66
C GLY A 429 12.67 -14.94 -49.55
N ALA A 430 11.53 -15.17 -48.89
CA ALA A 430 11.07 -14.40 -47.74
C ALA A 430 11.92 -14.73 -46.51
N TYR A 431 12.48 -13.70 -45.86
CA TYR A 431 13.00 -13.82 -44.50
C TYR A 431 12.10 -12.99 -43.57
N LEU A 432 11.30 -13.73 -42.80
CA LEU A 432 10.66 -13.24 -41.58
C LEU A 432 11.74 -13.11 -40.51
N LEU A 433 12.06 -11.88 -40.11
CA LEU A 433 12.65 -11.60 -38.81
C LEU A 433 11.50 -11.33 -37.84
N LYS A 434 11.29 -12.27 -36.93
CA LYS A 434 10.35 -12.19 -35.81
C LYS A 434 11.14 -11.64 -34.61
N GLU A 435 10.67 -10.54 -34.04
CA GLU A 435 10.99 -10.16 -32.65
C GLU A 435 10.14 -10.97 -31.67
#